data_AF-A0AAX6EPY9-F1
#
_entry.id   AF-A0AAX6EPY9-F1
#
_cell.length_a   1.000
_cell.length_b   1.000
_cell.length_c   1.000
_cell.angle_alpha   90.00
_cell.angle_beta   90.00
_cell.angle_gamma   90.00
#
_symmetry.space_group_name_H-M   'P 1'
#
loop_
_entity.id
_entity.type
_entity.pdbx_description
1 polymer ?
#
loop_
_entity_poly.entity_id
_entity_poly.type
_entity_poly.pdbx_seq_one_letter_code
_entity_poly.pdbx_strand_id
1 'polypeptide(L)'
;MVLLVLLLAVAVLNGIEANGEEDGHCKYKRDLAPRPHSVSILEFGAVGDEQTTNTIAFQNAVFYARSFADKGGAQLYVPKGRWLTGSFNLTSHLILFLEKGAVILGIQESSSWPIVEPLPSYGRGIELPGGRHRSLIHGQNLTDVVITGMNSRGWNYRWSGFCLVGMVQIA
;
A
#
# COMPACT_ATOMS: atom_id res chain seq x y z
N MET A 1 58.02 -24.30 14.77
CA MET A 1 57.55 -23.05 14.11
C MET A 1 56.52 -23.30 13.01
N VAL A 2 56.63 -24.36 12.18
CA VAL A 2 55.66 -24.67 11.10
C VAL A 2 54.24 -24.99 11.61
N LEU A 3 54.12 -25.68 12.76
CA LEU A 3 52.83 -26.04 13.37
C LEU A 3 52.04 -24.80 13.88
N LEU A 4 52.77 -23.78 14.35
CA LEU A 4 52.17 -22.53 14.84
C LEU A 4 51.59 -21.69 13.68
N VAL A 5 52.27 -21.72 12.52
CA VAL A 5 51.84 -21.03 11.29
C VAL A 5 50.60 -21.71 10.70
N LEU A 6 50.51 -23.04 10.75
CA LEU A 6 49.32 -23.79 10.31
C LEU A 6 48.09 -23.52 11.20
N LEU A 7 48.28 -23.44 12.52
CA LEU A 7 47.18 -23.12 13.45
C LEU A 7 46.66 -21.68 13.26
N LEU A 8 47.54 -20.72 12.99
CA LEU A 8 47.14 -19.35 12.64
C LEU A 8 46.41 -19.28 11.29
N ALA A 9 46.84 -20.06 10.29
CA ALA A 9 46.18 -20.09 8.99
C ALA A 9 44.75 -20.68 9.05
N VAL A 10 44.52 -21.70 9.89
CA VAL A 10 43.18 -22.27 10.11
C VAL A 10 42.25 -21.29 10.84
N ALA A 11 42.78 -20.48 11.76
CA ALA A 11 41.98 -19.48 12.47
C ALA A 11 41.49 -18.34 11.56
N VAL A 12 42.25 -17.99 10.51
CA VAL A 12 41.90 -16.91 9.58
C VAL A 12 40.82 -17.32 8.57
N LEU A 13 40.70 -18.61 8.24
CA LEU A 13 39.69 -19.08 7.27
C LEU A 13 38.27 -19.21 7.84
N ASN A 14 38.10 -19.25 9.16
CA ASN A 14 36.79 -19.39 9.81
C ASN A 14 36.16 -18.05 10.23
N GLY A 15 36.75 -16.92 9.85
CA GLY A 15 36.40 -15.58 10.32
C GLY A 15 35.76 -14.66 9.28
N ILE A 16 35.01 -15.17 8.31
CA ILE A 16 34.23 -14.34 7.36
C ILE A 16 32.76 -14.75 7.48
N GLU A 17 32.09 -14.21 8.50
CA GLU A 17 30.62 -14.17 8.53
C GLU A 17 30.14 -13.11 7.54
N ALA A 18 29.03 -13.44 6.89
CA ALA A 18 28.49 -12.75 5.73
C ALA A 18 28.27 -11.25 5.97
N ASN A 19 28.73 -10.44 5.01
CA ASN A 19 28.29 -9.05 4.88
C ASN A 19 26.76 -9.04 4.76
N GLY A 20 26.11 -8.46 5.76
CA GLY A 20 24.67 -8.23 5.77
C GLY A 20 24.28 -7.37 4.57
N GLU A 21 23.48 -7.94 3.70
CA GLU A 21 22.64 -7.16 2.81
C GLU A 21 21.65 -6.41 3.72
N GLU A 22 21.64 -5.07 3.64
CA GLU A 22 20.60 -4.29 4.30
C GLU A 22 19.32 -4.36 3.46
N ASP A 23 18.70 -5.54 3.42
CA ASP A 23 17.31 -5.65 2.98
C ASP A 23 16.44 -4.93 4.00
N GLY A 24 16.04 -3.70 3.66
CA GLY A 24 15.16 -2.80 4.39
C GLY A 24 13.74 -3.34 4.60
N HIS A 25 13.61 -4.55 5.12
CA HIS A 25 12.36 -5.14 5.55
C HIS A 25 11.88 -4.41 6.81
N CYS A 26 10.81 -3.65 6.66
CA CYS A 26 9.99 -3.17 7.77
C CYS A 26 9.54 -4.38 8.60
N LYS A 27 10.29 -4.72 9.66
CA LYS A 27 9.94 -5.75 10.65
C LYS A 27 8.85 -5.24 11.58
N TYR A 28 7.70 -4.88 11.02
CA TYR A 28 6.53 -4.55 11.80
C TYR A 28 5.52 -5.69 11.63
N LYS A 29 5.47 -6.62 12.59
CA LYS A 29 4.38 -7.60 12.78
C LYS A 29 3.49 -7.17 13.96
N ARG A 30 2.59 -6.22 13.76
CA ARG A 30 1.29 -6.14 14.44
C ARG A 30 0.38 -7.15 13.76
N ASP A 31 -0.15 -8.08 14.53
CA ASP A 31 -1.27 -8.88 14.08
C ASP A 31 -2.40 -7.93 13.69
N LEU A 32 -2.78 -7.93 12.41
CA LEU A 32 -3.96 -7.20 11.96
C LEU A 32 -5.15 -7.92 12.55
N ALA A 33 -5.76 -7.33 13.56
CA ALA A 33 -7.07 -7.78 14.01
C ALA A 33 -8.02 -7.75 12.81
N PRO A 34 -8.69 -8.87 12.48
CA PRO A 34 -9.70 -8.89 11.43
C PRO A 34 -10.76 -7.82 11.73
N ARG A 35 -11.18 -7.09 10.69
CA ARG A 35 -12.31 -6.17 10.83
C ARG A 35 -13.60 -6.98 10.93
N PRO A 36 -14.58 -6.53 11.74
CA PRO A 36 -15.85 -7.24 11.89
C PRO A 36 -16.69 -7.24 10.60
N HIS A 37 -16.43 -6.29 9.68
CA HIS A 37 -17.13 -6.16 8.42
C HIS A 37 -16.16 -6.28 7.25
N SER A 38 -16.53 -7.05 6.24
CA SER A 38 -15.80 -7.17 4.98
C SER A 38 -16.77 -7.08 3.82
N VAL A 39 -16.41 -6.33 2.78
CA VAL A 39 -17.19 -6.19 1.54
C VAL A 39 -16.28 -6.24 0.33
N SER A 40 -16.78 -6.79 -0.78
CA SER A 40 -16.04 -6.82 -2.05
C SER A 40 -16.39 -5.62 -2.93
N ILE A 41 -15.41 -5.09 -3.68
CA ILE A 41 -15.69 -4.09 -4.72
C ILE A 41 -16.67 -4.58 -5.80
N LEU A 42 -16.79 -5.90 -5.99
CA LEU A 42 -17.75 -6.50 -6.93
C LEU A 42 -19.21 -6.18 -6.56
N GLU A 43 -19.49 -6.07 -5.26
CA GLU A 43 -20.83 -5.72 -4.76
C GLU A 43 -21.24 -4.28 -5.14
N PHE A 44 -20.26 -3.45 -5.51
CA PHE A 44 -20.45 -2.07 -5.93
C PHE A 44 -20.39 -1.90 -7.45
N GLY A 45 -20.46 -3.00 -8.20
CA GLY A 45 -20.48 -3.01 -9.67
C GLY A 45 -19.12 -2.85 -10.32
N ALA A 46 -18.03 -3.13 -9.61
CA ALA A 46 -16.70 -3.12 -10.20
C ALA A 46 -16.52 -4.30 -11.18
N VAL A 47 -15.82 -4.06 -12.29
CA VAL A 47 -15.46 -5.06 -13.30
C VAL A 47 -13.94 -5.06 -13.49
N GLY A 48 -13.32 -6.23 -13.35
CA GLY A 48 -11.88 -6.42 -13.36
C GLY A 48 -11.29 -6.70 -14.75
N ASP A 49 -11.77 -6.01 -15.79
CA ASP A 49 -11.50 -6.26 -17.22
C ASP A 49 -10.49 -5.29 -17.86
N GLU A 50 -9.78 -4.48 -17.07
CA GLU A 50 -8.85 -3.41 -17.52
C GLU A 50 -9.47 -2.24 -18.28
N GLN A 51 -10.72 -2.34 -18.71
CA GLN A 51 -11.37 -1.39 -19.62
C GLN A 51 -12.45 -0.58 -18.90
N THR A 52 -13.20 -1.23 -18.02
CA THR A 52 -14.27 -0.62 -17.25
C THR A 52 -13.69 0.32 -16.19
N THR A 53 -14.18 1.55 -16.18
CA THR A 53 -13.78 2.54 -15.17
C THR A 53 -14.49 2.26 -13.85
N ASN A 54 -13.73 1.85 -12.84
CA ASN A 54 -14.21 1.43 -11.52
C ASN A 54 -14.21 2.55 -10.47
N THR A 55 -13.98 3.81 -10.87
CA THR A 55 -13.85 4.95 -9.94
C THR A 55 -15.07 5.09 -9.04
N ILE A 56 -16.28 4.99 -9.61
CA ILE A 56 -17.54 5.10 -8.85
C ILE A 56 -17.72 3.89 -7.92
N ALA A 57 -17.36 2.69 -8.37
CA ALA A 57 -17.42 1.49 -7.54
C ALA A 57 -16.50 1.60 -6.31
N PHE A 58 -15.27 2.06 -6.48
CA PHE A 58 -14.34 2.32 -5.37
C PHE A 58 -14.87 3.40 -4.41
N GLN A 59 -15.39 4.51 -4.94
CA GLN A 59 -15.96 5.59 -4.12
C GLN A 59 -17.17 5.11 -3.30
N ASN A 60 -18.08 4.36 -3.91
CA ASN A 60 -19.24 3.79 -3.23
C ASN A 60 -18.83 2.77 -2.17
N ALA A 61 -17.84 1.93 -2.48
CA ALA A 61 -17.33 0.94 -1.54
C ALA A 61 -16.68 1.58 -0.31
N VAL A 62 -15.86 2.62 -0.50
CA VAL A 62 -15.27 3.37 0.62
C VAL A 62 -16.35 4.12 1.41
N PHE A 63 -17.32 4.73 0.73
CA PHE A 63 -18.44 5.40 1.38
C PHE A 63 -19.25 4.43 2.26
N TYR A 64 -19.52 3.22 1.76
CA TYR A 64 -20.17 2.17 2.53
C TYR A 64 -19.32 1.73 3.73
N ALA A 65 -18.02 1.48 3.51
CA ALA A 65 -17.08 1.07 4.56
C ALA A 65 -16.97 2.10 5.70
N ARG A 66 -17.08 3.39 5.38
CA ARG A 66 -17.09 4.49 6.36
C ARG A 66 -18.18 4.32 7.42
N SER A 67 -19.33 3.72 7.08
CA SER A 67 -20.44 3.51 8.04
C SER A 67 -20.10 2.54 9.19
N PHE A 68 -18.96 1.85 9.09
CA PHE A 68 -18.44 0.92 10.10
C PHE A 68 -17.27 1.49 10.91
N ALA A 69 -16.88 2.76 10.69
CA ALA A 69 -15.76 3.36 11.41
C ALA A 69 -15.93 3.24 12.95
N ASP A 70 -17.13 3.54 13.47
CA ASP A 70 -17.44 3.45 14.90
C ASP A 70 -17.72 2.02 15.39
N LYS A 71 -17.71 1.03 14.48
CA LYS A 71 -18.01 -0.38 14.76
C LYS A 71 -16.77 -1.28 14.67
N GLY A 72 -15.57 -0.68 14.76
CA GLY A 72 -14.30 -1.40 14.64
C GLY A 72 -13.71 -1.41 13.22
N GLY A 73 -14.35 -0.71 12.27
CA GLY A 73 -13.89 -0.56 10.90
C GLY A 73 -14.39 -1.63 9.94
N ALA A 74 -13.98 -1.50 8.68
CA ALA A 74 -14.34 -2.41 7.62
C ALA A 74 -13.13 -2.78 6.75
N GLN A 75 -13.19 -3.97 6.17
CA GLN A 75 -12.26 -4.44 5.15
C GLN A 75 -12.92 -4.31 3.78
N LEU A 76 -12.25 -3.61 2.87
CA LEU A 76 -12.58 -3.56 1.46
C LEU A 76 -11.72 -4.57 0.70
N TYR A 77 -12.36 -5.60 0.17
CA TYR A 77 -11.75 -6.69 -0.55
C TYR A 77 -11.74 -6.44 -2.07
N VAL A 78 -10.54 -6.48 -2.66
CA VAL A 78 -10.32 -6.34 -4.10
C VAL A 78 -9.90 -7.71 -4.65
N PRO A 79 -10.77 -8.40 -5.39
CA PRO A 79 -10.46 -9.73 -5.90
C PRO A 79 -9.39 -9.70 -6.99
N LYS A 80 -8.90 -10.89 -7.34
CA LYS A 80 -8.03 -11.07 -8.51
C LYS A 80 -8.70 -10.46 -9.74
N GLY A 81 -7.93 -9.64 -10.47
CA GLY A 81 -8.46 -8.89 -11.62
C GLY A 81 -7.65 -7.62 -11.83
N ARG A 82 -8.01 -6.88 -12.87
CA ARG A 82 -7.32 -5.65 -13.20
C ARG A 82 -8.31 -4.50 -13.26
N TRP A 83 -8.12 -3.55 -12.36
CA TRP A 83 -9.14 -2.60 -11.94
C TRP A 83 -8.72 -1.20 -12.40
N LEU A 84 -9.20 -0.78 -13.57
CA LEU A 84 -8.97 0.58 -14.06
C LEU A 84 -9.77 1.57 -13.22
N THR A 85 -9.12 2.59 -12.65
CA THR A 85 -9.75 3.60 -11.81
C THR A 85 -9.02 4.94 -11.89
N GLY A 86 -9.76 6.02 -11.72
CA GLY A 86 -9.21 7.33 -11.40
C GLY A 86 -8.85 7.43 -9.92
N SER A 87 -8.45 8.62 -9.50
CA SER A 87 -8.11 8.88 -8.11
C SER A 87 -9.33 8.73 -7.18
N PHE A 88 -9.16 8.06 -6.04
CA PHE A 88 -10.19 7.92 -5.01
C PHE A 88 -9.63 8.13 -3.61
N ASN A 89 -10.52 8.52 -2.68
CA ASN A 89 -10.18 8.80 -1.29
C ASN A 89 -10.47 7.60 -0.41
N LEU A 90 -9.57 7.30 0.52
CA LEU A 90 -9.77 6.36 1.61
C LEU A 90 -10.52 7.01 2.79
N THR A 91 -10.94 6.18 3.74
CA THR A 91 -11.58 6.60 4.99
C THR A 91 -10.85 5.96 6.19
N SER A 92 -11.04 6.51 7.39
CA SER A 92 -10.46 5.95 8.62
C SER A 92 -11.02 4.57 8.95
N HIS A 93 -10.28 3.79 9.74
CA HIS A 93 -10.69 2.43 10.16
C HIS A 93 -10.97 1.49 8.99
N LEU A 94 -10.17 1.60 7.92
CA LEU A 94 -10.33 0.84 6.68
C LEU A 94 -9.14 -0.09 6.45
N ILE A 95 -9.43 -1.33 6.08
CA ILE A 95 -8.43 -2.24 5.50
C ILE A 95 -8.72 -2.39 4.00
N LEU A 96 -7.86 -1.88 3.12
CA LEU A 96 -7.89 -2.19 1.70
C LEU A 96 -7.06 -3.46 1.46
N PHE A 97 -7.73 -4.58 1.18
CA PHE A 97 -7.11 -5.88 0.95
C PHE A 97 -7.10 -6.22 -0.55
N LEU A 98 -5.90 -6.41 -1.10
CA LEU A 98 -5.66 -6.82 -2.48
C LEU A 98 -5.39 -8.33 -2.55
N GLU A 99 -6.28 -9.08 -3.19
CA GLU A 99 -6.06 -10.50 -3.45
C GLU A 99 -4.83 -10.72 -4.35
N LYS A 100 -4.22 -11.90 -4.26
CA LYS A 100 -3.14 -12.31 -5.17
C LYS A 100 -3.59 -12.20 -6.64
N GLY A 101 -2.88 -11.36 -7.39
CA GLY A 101 -3.18 -11.09 -8.79
C GLY A 101 -4.20 -9.97 -9.02
N ALA A 102 -4.59 -9.25 -7.97
CA ALA A 102 -5.29 -7.97 -8.10
C ALA A 102 -4.30 -6.86 -8.50
N VAL A 103 -4.64 -6.08 -9.53
CA VAL A 103 -3.85 -4.92 -9.97
C VAL A 103 -4.78 -3.72 -10.12
N ILE A 104 -4.50 -2.65 -9.38
CA ILE A 104 -5.20 -1.36 -9.57
C ILE A 104 -4.45 -0.58 -10.63
N LEU A 105 -5.14 -0.19 -11.70
CA LEU A 105 -4.59 0.57 -12.82
C LEU A 105 -5.11 2.01 -12.75
N GLY A 106 -4.21 2.99 -12.87
CA GLY A 106 -4.59 4.39 -12.99
C GLY A 106 -5.01 4.74 -14.41
N ILE A 107 -6.12 5.47 -14.55
CA ILE A 107 -6.51 6.09 -15.83
C ILE A 107 -5.45 7.10 -16.28
N GLN A 108 -5.10 7.15 -17.56
CA GLN A 108 -4.06 8.05 -18.06
C GLN A 108 -4.57 9.48 -18.31
N GLU A 109 -5.86 9.67 -18.59
CA GLU A 109 -6.47 11.00 -18.71
C GLU A 109 -6.30 11.88 -17.47
N SER A 110 -5.76 13.09 -17.67
CA SER A 110 -5.56 14.10 -16.62
C SER A 110 -6.84 14.49 -15.88
N SER A 111 -8.01 14.40 -16.53
CA SER A 111 -9.32 14.68 -15.94
C SER A 111 -9.68 13.74 -14.78
N SER A 112 -9.08 12.55 -14.73
CA SER A 112 -9.28 11.57 -13.64
C SER A 112 -8.45 11.85 -12.39
N TRP A 113 -7.64 12.92 -12.41
CA TRP A 113 -6.69 13.29 -11.38
C TRP A 113 -6.98 14.71 -10.88
N PRO A 114 -7.92 14.88 -9.93
CA PRO A 114 -8.33 16.20 -9.46
C PRO A 114 -7.15 16.95 -8.83
N ILE A 115 -7.12 18.26 -9.05
CA ILE A 115 -6.13 19.14 -8.45
C ILE A 115 -6.51 19.38 -6.99
N VAL A 116 -5.60 19.10 -6.07
CA VAL A 116 -5.75 19.27 -4.62
C VAL A 116 -4.65 20.17 -4.07
N GLU A 117 -4.88 20.73 -2.88
CA GLU A 117 -3.88 21.56 -2.21
C GLU A 117 -2.60 20.76 -1.90
N PRO A 118 -1.43 21.41 -1.91
CA PRO A 118 -0.19 20.80 -1.48
C PRO A 118 -0.27 20.42 0.00
N LEU A 119 0.30 19.27 0.35
CA LEU A 119 0.33 18.80 1.73
C LEU A 119 1.33 19.64 2.55
N PRO A 120 1.06 19.89 3.85
CA PRO A 120 2.00 20.61 4.71
C PRO A 120 3.41 20.00 4.72
N SER A 121 3.50 18.67 4.58
CA SER A 121 4.74 17.88 4.56
C SER A 121 5.54 17.99 3.27
N TYR A 122 4.95 18.45 2.16
CA TYR A 122 5.62 18.55 0.85
C TYR A 122 6.54 19.77 0.72
N GLY A 123 6.58 20.62 1.75
CA GLY A 123 7.27 21.89 1.73
C GLY A 123 6.52 22.90 0.87
N ARG A 124 6.18 24.08 1.41
CA ARG A 124 5.69 25.17 0.57
C ARG A 124 6.83 25.65 -0.31
N GLY A 125 6.75 25.43 -1.62
CA GLY A 125 7.61 26.10 -2.60
C GLY A 125 8.69 25.29 -3.32
N ILE A 126 8.60 23.96 -3.40
CA ILE A 126 9.51 23.18 -4.29
C ILE A 126 9.00 23.19 -5.75
N GLU A 127 7.68 23.16 -5.97
CA GLU A 127 7.10 23.09 -7.32
C GLU A 127 5.97 24.11 -7.50
N LEU A 128 6.34 25.39 -7.67
CA LEU A 128 5.45 26.49 -8.08
C LEU A 128 4.26 26.79 -7.12
N PRO A 129 3.73 28.03 -7.10
CA PRO A 129 2.44 28.30 -6.48
C PRO A 129 1.34 27.59 -7.28
N GLY A 130 0.71 26.57 -6.70
CA GLY A 130 -0.35 25.82 -7.37
C GLY A 130 -0.83 24.60 -6.58
N GLY A 131 -1.93 24.00 -7.04
CA GLY A 131 -2.37 22.70 -6.57
C GLY A 131 -1.61 21.57 -7.27
N ARG A 132 -1.67 20.38 -6.71
CA ARG A 132 -1.05 19.15 -7.25
C ARG A 132 -2.12 18.18 -7.73
N HIS A 133 -1.77 17.29 -8.65
CA HIS A 133 -2.64 16.15 -8.94
C HIS A 133 -2.75 15.23 -7.70
N ARG A 134 -3.98 14.79 -7.42
CA ARG A 134 -4.25 13.81 -6.36
C ARG A 134 -3.60 12.48 -6.70
N SER A 135 -3.14 11.74 -5.70
CA SER A 135 -2.57 10.38 -5.87
C SER A 135 -3.64 9.35 -6.20
N LEU A 136 -3.27 8.20 -6.76
CA LEU A 136 -4.25 7.18 -7.20
C LEU A 136 -5.13 6.71 -6.05
N ILE A 137 -4.47 6.35 -4.95
CA ILE A 137 -5.08 6.07 -3.67
C ILE A 137 -4.70 7.24 -2.76
N HIS A 138 -5.68 8.04 -2.35
CA HIS A 138 -5.45 9.24 -1.56
C HIS A 138 -6.08 9.12 -0.17
N GLY A 139 -5.40 9.65 0.84
CA GLY A 139 -5.95 9.82 2.18
C GLY A 139 -5.31 11.04 2.83
N GLN A 140 -6.12 11.82 3.54
CA GLN A 140 -5.68 12.97 4.32
C GLN A 140 -6.35 12.93 5.68
N ASN A 141 -5.58 13.12 6.76
CA ASN A 141 -6.07 13.13 8.14
C ASN A 141 -6.85 11.85 8.50
N LEU A 142 -6.33 10.69 8.09
CA LEU A 142 -6.95 9.39 8.35
C LEU A 142 -6.27 8.67 9.52
N THR A 143 -7.08 7.92 10.27
CA THR A 143 -6.62 7.09 11.38
C THR A 143 -6.89 5.63 11.07
N ASP A 144 -5.99 4.74 11.50
CA ASP A 144 -6.22 3.29 11.45
C ASP A 144 -6.55 2.76 10.04
N VAL A 145 -5.74 3.18 9.05
CA VAL A 145 -5.85 2.74 7.65
C VAL A 145 -4.74 1.76 7.34
N VAL A 146 -5.13 0.63 6.74
CA VAL A 146 -4.21 -0.43 6.34
C VAL A 146 -4.47 -0.73 4.88
N ILE A 147 -3.43 -0.63 4.06
CA ILE A 147 -3.42 -1.31 2.76
C ILE A 147 -2.70 -2.63 3.04
N THR A 148 -3.12 -3.72 2.41
CA THR A 148 -2.48 -5.04 2.51
C THR A 148 -2.86 -5.89 1.30
N GLY A 149 -2.17 -7.00 1.10
CA GLY A 149 -2.53 -7.97 0.08
C GLY A 149 -1.63 -9.19 0.09
N MET A 150 -1.93 -10.14 -0.80
CA MET A 150 -1.14 -11.35 -0.97
C MET A 150 -0.21 -11.21 -2.18
N ASN A 151 1.11 -11.43 -2.02
CA ASN A 151 1.99 -11.62 -3.17
C ASN A 151 2.05 -13.07 -3.65
N SER A 152 2.65 -13.24 -4.84
CA SER A 152 2.99 -14.53 -5.43
C SER A 152 3.73 -15.49 -4.49
N ARG A 153 4.44 -14.95 -3.49
CA ARG A 153 5.23 -15.68 -2.48
C ARG A 153 4.46 -15.98 -1.18
N GLY A 154 3.16 -15.67 -1.08
CA GLY A 154 2.33 -15.98 0.09
C GLY A 154 2.57 -15.10 1.32
N TRP A 155 3.25 -13.97 1.18
CA TRP A 155 3.47 -13.03 2.27
C TRP A 155 2.37 -11.97 2.33
N ASN A 156 1.81 -11.79 3.53
CA ASN A 156 0.97 -10.63 3.87
C ASN A 156 1.91 -9.43 4.11
N TYR A 157 2.01 -8.50 3.16
CA TYR A 157 2.65 -7.21 3.45
C TYR A 157 1.68 -6.31 4.19
N ARG A 158 2.03 -5.95 5.43
CA ARG A 158 1.33 -4.93 6.18
C ARG A 158 1.96 -3.57 5.87
N TRP A 159 1.22 -2.70 5.19
CA TRP A 159 1.69 -1.36 4.86
C TRP A 159 1.34 -0.40 6.01
N SER A 160 2.28 -0.18 6.93
CA SER A 160 2.21 0.96 7.86
C SER A 160 3.53 1.71 7.81
N GLY A 161 3.54 2.86 7.14
CA GLY A 161 4.70 3.71 6.96
C GLY A 161 5.39 3.49 5.61
N PHE A 162 5.11 4.39 4.67
CA PHE A 162 5.86 4.72 3.44
C PHE A 162 6.90 3.70 2.94
N CYS A 163 6.56 2.96 1.89
CA CYS A 163 7.48 2.65 0.79
C CYS A 163 6.68 2.12 -0.41
N LEU A 164 6.66 2.83 -1.53
CA LEU A 164 6.09 2.33 -2.78
C LEU A 164 7.04 2.56 -3.94
N VAL A 165 7.27 1.48 -4.67
CA VAL A 165 7.49 1.56 -6.11
C VAL A 165 6.10 1.76 -6.74
N GLY A 166 5.64 3.01 -6.81
CA GLY A 166 4.37 3.42 -7.43
C GLY A 166 3.44 4.27 -6.55
N MET A 167 3.62 5.59 -6.58
CA MET A 167 2.71 6.68 -6.17
C MET A 167 1.45 6.36 -5.30
N VAL A 168 1.58 5.84 -4.08
CA VAL A 168 0.56 6.06 -3.02
C VAL A 168 1.11 7.07 -2.05
N GLN A 169 0.35 8.13 -1.81
CA GLN A 169 0.71 9.21 -0.93
C GLN A 169 -0.37 9.31 0.15
N ILE A 170 -0.06 8.76 1.31
CA ILE A 170 -0.85 8.91 2.53
C ILE A 170 -0.18 10.03 3.33
N ALA A 171 -0.88 11.12 3.60
CA ALA A 171 -0.32 12.26 4.31
C ALA A 171 -1.19 12.73 5.47
#